data_AF-A0A254RQ95-F1
#
_entry.id   AF-A0A254RQ95-F1
#
_cell.length_a   1.000
_cell.length_b   1.000
_cell.length_c   1.000
_cell.angle_alpha   90.00
_cell.angle_beta   90.00
_cell.angle_gamma   90.00
#
_symmetry.space_group_name_H-M   'P 1'
#
loop_
_entity.id
_entity.type
_entity.pdbx_description
1 polymer ?
#
loop_
_entity_poly.entity_id
_entity_poly.type
_entity_poly.pdbx_seq_one_letter_code
_entity_poly.pdbx_strand_id
1 'polypeptide(L)'
;MLFVNIVCSPCIAWNLWKFVLPGLYENERRFVRSIVWMTCGLFIAGVVFCLGICFPLLVKFGMSFQSETLQPIFGVSNIVTLALWLSLAFGCMFQFPLVTYALIRADIVSQLILGVPTYLLFEAGLLAARRFKKR
;
A
#
# COMPACT_ATOMS: atom_id res chain seq x y z
N MET A 1 7.75 -22.49 -1.54
CA MET A 1 7.76 -21.15 -2.17
C MET A 1 6.65 -20.22 -1.65
N LEU A 2 5.40 -20.66 -1.45
CA LEU A 2 4.39 -19.87 -0.70
C LEU A 2 4.87 -19.47 0.72
N PHE A 3 5.57 -20.39 1.39
CA PHE A 3 6.27 -20.12 2.65
C PHE A 3 7.27 -18.96 2.56
N VAL A 4 7.93 -18.75 1.41
CA VAL A 4 8.89 -17.64 1.23
C VAL A 4 8.16 -16.31 1.24
N ASN A 5 6.99 -16.18 0.61
CA ASN A 5 6.22 -14.92 0.66
C ASN A 5 5.69 -14.62 2.07
N ILE A 6 5.27 -15.65 2.81
CA ILE A 6 4.75 -15.49 4.18
C ILE A 6 5.89 -15.14 5.16
N VAL A 7 7.09 -15.70 4.98
CA VAL A 7 8.24 -15.49 5.87
C VAL A 7 9.10 -14.28 5.47
N CYS A 8 9.29 -14.02 4.18
CA CYS A 8 10.10 -12.88 3.71
C CYS A 8 9.36 -11.54 3.81
N SER A 9 8.03 -11.50 3.63
CA SER A 9 7.28 -10.25 3.71
C SER A 9 7.40 -9.52 5.07
N PRO A 10 7.22 -10.17 6.23
CA PRO A 10 7.39 -9.50 7.52
C PRO A 10 8.85 -9.05 7.74
N CYS A 11 9.85 -9.77 7.22
CA CYS A 11 11.25 -9.36 7.25
C CYS A 11 11.55 -8.13 6.38
N ILE A 12 10.95 -8.03 5.19
CA ILE A 12 11.10 -6.87 4.30
C ILE A 12 10.41 -5.65 4.91
N ALA A 13 9.20 -5.83 5.45
CA ALA A 13 8.49 -4.77 6.18
C ALA A 13 9.31 -4.30 7.40
N TRP A 14 9.86 -5.23 8.21
CA TRP A 14 10.73 -4.89 9.34
C TRP A 14 11.94 -4.04 8.91
N ASN A 15 12.62 -4.43 7.83
CA ASN A 15 13.77 -3.68 7.33
C ASN A 15 13.39 -2.29 6.77
N LEU A 16 12.22 -2.17 6.12
CA LEU A 16 11.70 -0.89 5.64
C LEU A 16 11.40 0.08 6.80
N TRP A 17 10.78 -0.41 7.87
CA TRP A 17 10.49 0.40 9.08
C TRP A 17 11.75 0.75 9.87
N LYS A 18 12.75 -0.13 9.88
CA LYS A 18 14.08 0.16 10.44
C LYS A 18 14.80 1.31 9.72
N PHE A 19 14.47 1.57 8.46
CA PHE A 19 14.96 2.73 7.71
C PHE A 19 14.28 4.04 8.10
N VAL A 20 13.04 4.00 8.62
CA VAL A 20 12.29 5.17 9.11
C VAL A 20 12.63 5.50 10.57
N LEU A 21 12.97 4.49 11.37
CA LEU A 21 13.37 4.60 12.79
C LEU A 21 14.52 5.59 13.13
N PRO A 22 15.58 5.76 12.33
CA PRO A 22 16.67 6.69 12.66
C PRO A 22 16.27 8.17 12.61
N GLY A 23 15.11 8.51 12.05
CA GLY A 23 14.60 9.90 11.99
C GLY A 23 13.65 10.32 13.13
N LEU A 24 13.34 9.43 14.09
CA LEU A 24 12.26 9.64 15.08
C LEU A 24 12.78 9.84 16.52
N TYR A 25 12.08 10.70 17.28
CA TYR A 25 12.39 10.98 18.69
C TYR A 25 12.16 9.75 19.59
N GLU A 26 12.86 9.68 20.74
CA GLU A 26 12.85 8.48 21.62
C GLU A 26 11.46 8.04 22.10
N ASN A 27 10.53 8.99 22.28
CA ASN A 27 9.13 8.70 22.64
C ASN A 27 8.33 8.03 21.51
N GLU A 28 8.71 8.21 20.25
CA GLU A 28 7.98 7.68 19.09
C GLU A 28 8.40 6.24 18.75
N ARG A 29 9.52 5.74 19.30
CA ARG A 29 9.96 4.34 19.11
C ARG A 29 8.95 3.30 19.62
N ARG A 30 8.19 3.61 20.68
CA ARG A 30 7.14 2.72 21.20
C ARG A 30 5.98 2.60 20.20
N PHE A 31 5.62 3.71 19.55
CA PHE A 31 4.57 3.75 18.53
C PHE A 31 4.98 2.98 17.28
N VAL A 32 6.21 3.17 16.81
CA VAL A 32 6.75 2.40 15.67
C VAL A 32 6.72 0.90 15.95
N ARG A 33 7.08 0.47 17.16
CA ARG A 33 7.01 -0.96 17.54
C ARG A 33 5.58 -1.50 17.41
N SER A 34 4.56 -0.76 17.87
CA SER A 34 3.15 -1.17 17.75
C SER A 34 2.70 -1.24 16.28
N ILE A 35 3.13 -0.27 15.46
CA ILE A 35 2.85 -0.26 14.02
C ILE A 35 3.46 -1.46 13.30
N VAL A 36 4.67 -1.87 13.66
CA VAL A 36 5.32 -3.02 13.03
C VAL A 36 4.54 -4.31 13.30
N TRP A 37 4.04 -4.50 14.53
CA TRP A 37 3.14 -5.60 14.85
C TRP A 37 1.84 -5.55 14.04
N MET A 38 1.24 -4.36 13.90
CA MET A 38 0.05 -4.19 13.05
C MET A 38 0.35 -4.50 11.58
N THR A 39 1.50 -4.09 11.04
CA THR A 39 1.92 -4.37 9.65
C THR A 39 1.99 -5.86 9.38
N CYS A 40 2.59 -6.63 10.30
CA CYS A 40 2.65 -8.09 10.18
C CYS A 40 1.23 -8.69 10.20
N GLY A 41 0.37 -8.25 11.11
CA GLY A 41 -1.03 -8.72 11.19
C GLY A 41 -1.82 -8.40 9.92
N LEU A 42 -1.71 -7.17 9.41
CA LEU A 42 -2.41 -6.72 8.20
C LEU A 42 -1.94 -7.46 6.94
N PHE A 43 -0.64 -7.74 6.84
CA PHE A 43 -0.10 -8.52 5.71
C PHE A 43 -0.63 -9.96 5.73
N ILE A 44 -0.62 -10.62 6.89
CA ILE A 44 -1.18 -11.97 7.04
C ILE A 44 -2.67 -11.96 6.69
N ALA A 45 -3.42 -10.98 7.19
CA ALA A 45 -4.84 -10.82 6.86
C ALA A 45 -5.06 -10.65 5.35
N GLY A 46 -4.22 -9.86 4.67
CA GLY A 46 -4.28 -9.68 3.21
C GLY A 46 -4.01 -10.96 2.42
N VAL A 47 -3.02 -11.76 2.84
CA VAL A 47 -2.73 -13.06 2.22
C VAL A 47 -3.87 -14.07 2.43
N VAL A 48 -4.41 -14.15 3.64
CA VAL A 48 -5.55 -15.02 3.96
C VAL A 48 -6.79 -14.61 3.17
N PHE A 49 -7.07 -13.30 3.10
CA PHE A 49 -8.16 -12.74 2.28
C PHE A 49 -8.00 -13.10 0.80
N CYS A 50 -6.78 -12.95 0.27
CA CYS A 50 -6.50 -13.29 -1.12
C CYS A 50 -6.73 -14.78 -1.43
N LEU A 51 -6.20 -15.68 -0.62
CA LEU A 51 -6.31 -17.12 -0.86
C LEU A 51 -7.72 -17.66 -0.57
N GLY A 52 -8.41 -17.09 0.43
CA GLY A 52 -9.74 -17.53 0.84
C GLY A 52 -10.88 -16.99 -0.03
N ILE A 53 -10.76 -15.76 -0.54
CA ILE A 53 -11.86 -15.07 -1.24
C ILE A 53 -11.50 -14.75 -2.69
N CYS A 54 -10.41 -14.03 -2.94
CA CYS A 54 -10.06 -13.58 -4.28
C CYS A 54 -9.69 -14.73 -5.22
N PHE A 55 -8.91 -15.69 -4.74
CA PHE A 55 -8.46 -16.83 -5.53
C PHE A 55 -9.62 -17.73 -6.01
N PRO A 56 -10.54 -18.21 -5.14
CA PRO A 56 -11.68 -18.99 -5.62
C PRO A 56 -12.63 -18.17 -6.50
N LEU A 57 -12.79 -16.87 -6.25
CA LEU A 57 -13.55 -15.99 -7.14
C LEU A 57 -12.93 -15.94 -8.55
N LEU A 58 -11.61 -15.82 -8.62
CA LEU A 58 -10.87 -15.74 -9.88
C LEU A 58 -10.90 -17.06 -10.64
N VAL A 59 -10.83 -18.20 -9.94
CA VAL A 59 -10.99 -19.54 -10.56
C VAL A 59 -12.41 -19.73 -11.06
N LYS A 60 -13.44 -19.37 -10.28
CA LYS A 60 -14.85 -19.41 -10.72
C LYS A 60 -15.09 -18.53 -11.94
N PHE A 61 -14.51 -17.32 -11.95
CA PHE A 61 -14.57 -16.41 -13.09
C PHE A 61 -13.87 -17.01 -14.31
N GLY A 62 -12.69 -17.61 -14.15
CA GLY A 62 -11.97 -18.30 -15.22
C GLY A 62 -12.75 -19.47 -15.81
N MET A 63 -13.44 -20.26 -14.97
CA MET A 63 -14.34 -21.32 -15.43
C MET A 63 -15.57 -20.78 -16.18
N SER A 64 -16.01 -19.55 -15.90
CA SER A 64 -17.15 -18.95 -16.60
C SER A 64 -16.87 -18.66 -18.08
N PHE A 65 -15.60 -18.66 -18.52
CA PHE A 65 -15.22 -18.51 -19.93
C PHE A 65 -15.09 -19.84 -20.68
N GLN A 66 -15.41 -20.96 -20.02
CA GLN A 66 -15.40 -22.28 -20.65
C GLN A 66 -16.43 -22.34 -21.79
N SER A 67 -15.99 -22.71 -22.98
CA SER A 67 -16.85 -23.04 -24.13
C SER A 67 -16.47 -24.42 -24.69
N GLU A 68 -17.32 -25.03 -25.52
CA GLU A 68 -17.05 -26.36 -26.11
C GLU A 68 -15.72 -26.42 -26.90
N THR A 69 -15.23 -25.28 -27.39
CA THR A 69 -13.96 -25.15 -28.13
C THR A 69 -12.78 -24.66 -27.27
N LEU A 70 -13.03 -24.06 -26.10
CA LEU A 70 -11.99 -23.53 -25.22
C LEU A 70 -12.04 -24.20 -23.85
N GLN A 71 -11.26 -25.28 -23.72
CA GLN A 71 -10.97 -25.91 -22.44
C GLN A 71 -9.83 -25.15 -21.75
N PRO A 72 -10.05 -24.49 -20.59
CA PRO A 72 -9.01 -23.79 -19.87
C PRO A 72 -8.09 -24.82 -19.22
N ILE A 73 -6.95 -25.04 -19.86
CA ILE A 73 -5.89 -25.89 -19.33
C ILE A 73 -5.12 -25.07 -18.30
N PHE A 74 -5.55 -25.14 -17.04
CA PHE A 74 -4.81 -24.51 -15.97
C PHE A 74 -3.63 -25.40 -15.58
N GLY A 75 -2.45 -25.11 -16.14
CA GLY A 75 -1.22 -25.74 -15.70
C GLY A 75 -0.98 -25.46 -14.20
N VAL A 76 -0.63 -26.51 -13.44
CA VAL A 76 -0.38 -26.41 -11.99
C VAL A 76 0.65 -25.32 -11.69
N SER A 77 1.70 -25.21 -12.53
CA SER A 77 2.72 -24.16 -12.43
C SER A 77 2.12 -22.74 -12.55
N ASN A 78 1.22 -22.53 -13.51
CA ASN A 78 0.61 -21.23 -13.77
C ASN A 78 -0.35 -20.83 -12.65
N ILE A 79 -1.14 -21.78 -12.14
CA ILE A 79 -2.01 -21.51 -10.98
C ILE A 79 -1.20 -21.14 -9.75
N VAL A 80 -0.16 -21.90 -9.44
CA VAL A 80 0.68 -21.63 -8.26
C VAL A 80 1.38 -20.28 -8.40
N THR A 81 1.90 -19.98 -9.59
CA THR A 81 2.54 -18.68 -9.88
C THR A 81 1.55 -17.52 -9.79
N LEU A 82 0.32 -17.70 -10.30
CA LEU A 82 -0.75 -16.71 -10.18
C LEU A 82 -1.14 -16.49 -8.71
N ALA A 83 -1.33 -17.56 -7.94
CA ALA A 83 -1.63 -17.48 -6.52
C ALA A 83 -0.52 -16.76 -5.74
N LEU A 84 0.75 -16.98 -6.11
CA LEU A 84 1.90 -16.29 -5.53
C LEU A 84 1.85 -14.79 -5.82
N TRP A 85 1.76 -14.37 -7.08
CA TRP A 85 1.71 -12.95 -7.44
C TRP A 85 0.51 -12.24 -6.84
N LEU A 86 -0.66 -12.88 -6.85
CA LEU A 86 -1.88 -12.33 -6.29
C LEU A 86 -1.77 -12.16 -4.77
N SER A 87 -1.24 -13.17 -4.06
CA SER A 87 -1.04 -13.10 -2.61
C SER A 87 -0.08 -11.99 -2.20
N LEU A 88 0.99 -11.77 -2.98
CA LEU A 88 1.94 -10.69 -2.76
C LEU A 88 1.28 -9.32 -3.00
N ALA A 89 0.56 -9.16 -4.12
CA ALA A 89 -0.10 -7.92 -4.47
C ALA A 89 -1.12 -7.50 -3.40
N PHE A 90 -1.98 -8.43 -2.95
CA PHE A 90 -2.96 -8.16 -1.89
C PHE A 90 -2.32 -7.93 -0.52
N GLY A 91 -1.27 -8.66 -0.18
CA GLY A 91 -0.52 -8.44 1.05
C GLY A 91 0.08 -7.03 1.12
N CYS A 92 0.69 -6.56 0.02
CA CYS A 92 1.16 -5.17 -0.10
C CYS A 92 -0.01 -4.17 -0.11
N MET A 93 -1.12 -4.50 -0.78
CA MET A 93 -2.30 -3.62 -0.83
C MET A 93 -2.88 -3.36 0.56
N PHE A 94 -2.85 -4.36 1.44
CA PHE A 94 -3.31 -4.24 2.81
C PHE A 94 -2.40 -3.40 3.71
N GLN A 95 -1.21 -2.98 3.24
CA GLN A 95 -0.35 -2.05 3.97
C GLN A 95 -0.75 -0.57 3.73
N PHE A 96 -1.50 -0.26 2.67
CA PHE A 96 -1.91 1.12 2.37
C PHE A 96 -2.64 1.83 3.52
N PRO A 97 -3.61 1.22 4.22
CA PRO A 97 -4.29 1.87 5.35
C PRO A 97 -3.34 2.27 6.47
N LEU A 98 -2.29 1.48 6.68
CA LEU A 98 -1.29 1.73 7.70
C LEU A 98 -0.31 2.82 7.26
N VAL A 99 0.08 2.83 5.98
CA VAL A 99 0.88 3.90 5.38
C VAL A 99 0.14 5.24 5.43
N THR A 100 -1.13 5.29 5.03
CA THR A 100 -1.93 6.53 5.06
C THR A 100 -2.13 7.03 6.50
N TYR A 101 -2.41 6.13 7.45
CA TYR A 101 -2.49 6.49 8.86
C TYR A 101 -1.18 7.10 9.38
N ALA A 102 -0.03 6.49 9.05
CA ALA A 102 1.28 7.01 9.42
C ALA A 102 1.54 8.39 8.79
N LEU A 103 1.20 8.59 7.51
CA LEU A 103 1.35 9.87 6.81
C LEU A 103 0.48 10.99 7.39
N ILE A 104 -0.77 10.67 7.76
CA ILE A 104 -1.67 11.62 8.42
C ILE A 104 -1.12 12.01 9.80
N ARG A 105 -0.64 11.01 10.56
CA ARG A 105 -0.11 11.26 11.90
C ARG A 105 1.20 12.05 11.90
N ALA A 106 2.01 11.89 10.86
CA ALA A 106 3.23 12.65 10.63
C ALA A 106 2.96 14.12 10.21
N ASP A 107 1.70 14.53 10.06
CA ASP A 107 1.26 15.89 9.67
C ASP A 107 1.74 16.35 8.27
N ILE A 108 2.51 15.50 7.57
CA ILE A 108 3.05 15.75 6.23
C ILE A 108 1.90 16.01 5.23
N VAL A 109 0.80 15.26 5.35
CA VAL A 109 -0.37 15.39 4.47
C VAL A 109 -1.10 16.72 4.68
N SER A 110 -1.23 17.17 5.93
CA SER A 110 -1.88 18.45 6.27
C SER A 110 -1.06 19.63 5.78
N GLN A 111 0.27 19.60 6.00
CA GLN A 111 1.17 20.67 5.57
C GLN A 111 1.27 20.80 4.04
N LEU A 112 1.22 19.69 3.29
CA LEU A 112 1.22 19.74 1.82
C LEU A 112 -0.10 20.26 1.25
N ILE A 113 -1.23 19.76 1.78
CA ILE A 113 -2.57 20.13 1.29
C ILE A 113 -2.89 21.59 1.59
N LEU A 114 -2.42 22.13 2.71
CA LEU A 114 -2.61 23.54 3.08
C LEU A 114 -1.55 24.46 2.46
N GLY A 115 -0.28 24.05 2.39
CA GLY A 115 0.80 24.91 1.92
C GLY A 115 0.72 25.28 0.44
N VAL A 116 0.32 24.33 -0.42
CA VAL A 116 0.23 24.55 -1.88
C VAL A 116 -0.80 25.63 -2.27
N PRO A 117 -2.07 25.58 -1.82
CA PRO A 117 -3.04 26.62 -2.14
C PRO A 117 -2.69 27.98 -1.53
N THR A 118 -2.14 28.05 -0.32
CA THR A 118 -1.75 29.33 0.30
C THR A 118 -0.61 30.01 -0.45
N TYR A 119 0.39 29.25 -0.92
CA TYR A 119 1.50 29.80 -1.72
C TYR A 119 1.03 30.29 -3.10
N LEU A 120 0.14 29.53 -3.75
CA LEU A 120 -0.48 29.94 -5.02
C LEU A 120 -1.30 31.23 -4.88
N LEU A 121 -2.09 31.35 -3.82
CA LEU A 121 -2.87 32.56 -3.52
C LEU A 121 -1.95 33.76 -3.23
N PHE A 122 -0.82 33.54 -2.56
CA PHE A 122 0.16 34.59 -2.27
C PHE A 122 0.85 35.11 -3.55
N GLU A 123 1.34 34.22 -4.40
CA GLU A 123 1.94 34.57 -5.70
C GLU A 123 0.92 35.29 -6.62
N ALA A 124 -0.31 34.79 -6.69
CA ALA A 124 -1.39 35.40 -7.47
C ALA A 124 -1.73 36.82 -6.96
N GLY A 125 -1.77 37.02 -5.64
CA GLY A 125 -1.97 38.33 -5.02
C GLY A 125 -0.83 39.31 -5.33
N LEU A 126 0.41 38.84 -5.31
CA LEU A 126 1.59 39.66 -5.62
C LEU A 126 1.60 40.11 -7.09
N LEU A 127 1.22 39.21 -8.01
CA LEU A 127 1.07 39.51 -9.44
C LEU A 127 -0.06 40.50 -9.71
N ALA A 128 -1.20 40.38 -9.00
CA ALA A 128 -2.30 41.33 -9.09
C ALA A 128 -1.89 42.72 -8.57
N ALA A 129 -1.21 42.79 -7.43
CA ALA A 129 -0.71 44.05 -6.86
C ALA A 129 0.30 44.76 -7.79
N ARG A 130 1.16 44.00 -8.47
CA ARG A 130 2.08 44.53 -9.49
C ARG A 130 1.37 45.16 -10.69
N ARG A 131 0.15 44.72 -11.03
CA ARG A 131 -0.65 45.33 -12.11
C ARG A 131 -1.31 46.66 -11.72
N PHE A 132 -1.63 46.86 -10.44
CA PHE A 132 -2.25 48.11 -9.96
C PHE A 132 -1.25 49.26 -9.79
N LYS A 133 0.00 48.97 -9.41
CA LYS A 133 1.04 50.00 -9.23
C LYS A 133 1.58 50.59 -10.55
N LYS A 134 1.19 50.04 -11.70
CA LYS A 134 1.65 50.46 -13.04
C LYS A 134 0.62 51.29 -13.82
N ARG A 135 -0.50 51.68 -13.20
CA ARG A 135 -1.43 52.70 -13.73
C ARG A 135 -1.30 53.99 -12.95
#